data_AF-A0A1F6CEX9-F1
#
_entry.id   AF-A0A1F6CEX9-F1
#
_cell.length_a   1.000
_cell.length_b   1.000
_cell.length_c   1.000
_cell.angle_alpha   90.00
_cell.angle_beta   90.00
_cell.angle_gamma   90.00
#
_symmetry.space_group_name_H-M   'P 1'
#
loop_
_entity.id
_entity.type
_entity.pdbx_description
1 polymer ?
#
loop_
_entity_poly.entity_id
_entity_poly.type
_entity_poly.pdbx_seq_one_letter_code
_entity_poly.pdbx_strand_id
1 'polypeptide(L)'
;MEPQKIKLSPKDFFLYIGAMVTLYASAVAFINLWFEYSNNLFPDALQPYQDPYSTSIRIALAALLVIFPLYLFLTRINNQDIRRNPDKRSLPLRKWLIYLTLFIAGITIVVDLITLINYFLGGDITARFVSKVAVVLVVIGGIFAYYFYDLRGAWERNARQSVMFGWIAGALVLGSIVAGFFIIGSPTSQRDLRFDQQKVYDLQNTQWQIVSYWQQKETLPQRLSDLQDPISGFIVPRDPETGEEYVYSVTGVLSFKLCGTFNRPTPENMRGQILTKPMPASEPGVAPYVEDSWQHEAGDQCFDRTIDPDRYPPFRKQ
;
A
#
# COMPACT_ATOMS: atom_id res chain seq x y z
N MET A 1 -38.58 -22.52 40.31
CA MET A 1 -38.46 -21.21 39.65
C MET A 1 -37.97 -21.46 38.25
N GLU A 2 -38.83 -21.30 37.23
CA GLU A 2 -38.34 -21.28 35.85
C GLU A 2 -37.33 -20.13 35.71
N PRO A 3 -36.15 -20.35 35.12
CA PRO A 3 -35.22 -19.26 34.87
C PRO A 3 -35.92 -18.26 33.94
N GLN A 4 -36.13 -17.03 34.42
CA GLN A 4 -36.67 -15.95 33.59
C GLN A 4 -35.76 -15.81 32.36
N LYS A 5 -36.27 -16.23 31.19
CA LYS A 5 -35.58 -16.01 29.91
C LYS A 5 -35.47 -14.51 29.69
N ILE A 6 -34.26 -13.96 29.85
CA ILE A 6 -33.98 -12.59 29.43
C ILE A 6 -34.33 -12.46 27.95
N LYS A 7 -35.21 -11.50 27.65
CA LYS A 7 -35.56 -11.14 26.29
C LYS A 7 -34.42 -10.31 25.69
N LEU A 8 -34.01 -10.68 24.48
CA LEU A 8 -33.03 -9.94 23.69
C LEU A 8 -33.59 -8.54 23.38
N SER A 9 -32.91 -7.49 23.83
CA SER A 9 -33.24 -6.11 23.44
C SER A 9 -32.63 -5.78 22.07
N PRO A 10 -33.25 -4.89 21.26
CA PRO A 10 -32.62 -4.36 20.06
C PRO A 10 -31.23 -3.78 20.32
N LYS A 11 -31.03 -3.12 21.48
CA LYS A 11 -29.72 -2.60 21.90
C LYS A 11 -28.68 -3.72 22.02
N ASP A 12 -29.04 -4.83 22.67
CA ASP A 12 -28.13 -5.96 22.86
C ASP A 12 -27.76 -6.56 21.49
N PHE A 13 -28.74 -6.70 20.58
CA PHE A 13 -28.51 -7.20 19.23
C PHE A 13 -27.46 -6.39 18.47
N PHE A 14 -27.63 -5.06 18.39
CA PHE A 14 -26.68 -4.20 17.68
C PHE A 14 -25.30 -4.12 18.34
N LEU A 15 -25.23 -4.18 19.67
CA LEU A 15 -23.94 -4.15 20.37
C LEU A 15 -23.13 -5.45 20.16
N TYR A 16 -23.76 -6.62 20.18
CA TYR A 16 -23.04 -7.88 19.93
C TYR A 16 -22.65 -8.03 18.47
N ILE A 17 -23.55 -7.73 17.53
CA ILE A 17 -23.24 -7.80 16.09
C ILE A 17 -22.20 -6.75 15.73
N GLY A 18 -22.35 -5.52 16.20
CA GLY A 18 -21.38 -4.45 15.98
C GLY A 18 -19.98 -4.83 16.49
N ALA A 19 -19.88 -5.47 17.66
CA ALA A 19 -18.62 -5.97 18.17
C ALA A 19 -18.00 -7.06 17.26
N MET A 20 -18.81 -7.99 16.73
CA MET A 20 -18.30 -9.04 15.83
C MET A 20 -17.90 -8.50 14.46
N VAL A 21 -18.68 -7.60 13.88
CA VAL A 21 -18.37 -6.97 12.60
C VAL A 21 -17.07 -6.16 12.70
N THR A 22 -16.94 -5.36 13.76
CA THR A 22 -15.73 -4.55 13.97
C THR A 22 -14.51 -5.40 14.30
N LEU A 23 -14.67 -6.53 15.01
CA LEU A 23 -13.61 -7.52 15.18
C LEU A 23 -13.12 -8.04 13.83
N TYR A 24 -14.03 -8.56 13.00
CA TYR A 24 -13.67 -9.19 11.73
C TYR A 24 -13.04 -8.19 10.77
N ALA A 25 -13.62 -6.99 10.65
CA ALA A 25 -13.05 -5.92 9.84
C ALA A 25 -11.66 -5.49 10.34
N SER A 26 -11.44 -5.40 11.66
CA SER A 26 -10.12 -5.12 12.22
C SER A 26 -9.11 -6.23 11.93
N ALA A 27 -9.52 -7.50 12.07
CA ALA A 27 -8.66 -8.65 11.80
C ALA A 27 -8.24 -8.70 10.34
N VAL A 28 -9.18 -8.51 9.40
CA VAL A 28 -8.92 -8.46 7.96
C VAL A 28 -7.98 -7.30 7.63
N ALA A 29 -8.24 -6.09 8.16
CA ALA A 29 -7.38 -4.94 7.94
C ALA A 29 -5.95 -5.18 8.47
N PHE A 30 -5.82 -5.78 9.65
CA PHE A 30 -4.53 -6.11 10.25
C PHE A 30 -3.76 -7.15 9.45
N ILE A 31 -4.42 -8.24 9.03
CA ILE A 31 -3.81 -9.28 8.20
C ILE A 31 -3.34 -8.69 6.87
N ASN A 32 -4.18 -7.90 6.20
CA ASN A 32 -3.82 -7.25 4.94
C ASN A 32 -2.63 -6.30 5.11
N LEU A 33 -2.59 -5.53 6.20
CA LEU A 33 -1.45 -4.65 6.50
C LEU A 33 -0.13 -5.43 6.56
N TRP A 34 -0.12 -6.53 7.30
CA TRP A 34 1.06 -7.38 7.44
C TRP A 34 1.40 -8.17 6.17
N PHE A 35 0.41 -8.50 5.34
CA PHE A 35 0.65 -9.07 4.01
C PHE A 35 1.38 -8.08 3.12
N GLU A 36 1.04 -6.79 3.19
CA GLU A 36 1.76 -5.77 2.45
C GLU A 36 3.16 -5.52 3.01
N TYR A 37 3.37 -5.57 4.33
CA TYR A 37 4.72 -5.55 4.89
C TYR A 37 5.56 -6.73 4.41
N SER A 38 4.97 -7.93 4.39
CA SER A 38 5.60 -9.12 3.82
C SER A 38 5.97 -8.94 2.35
N ASN A 39 5.09 -8.32 1.54
CA ASN A 39 5.37 -8.03 0.13
C ASN A 39 6.55 -7.06 -0.05
N ASN A 40 6.66 -6.06 0.81
CA ASN A 40 7.73 -5.05 0.76
C ASN A 40 9.07 -5.61 1.29
N LEU A 41 9.04 -6.42 2.35
CA LEU A 41 10.25 -7.02 2.95
C LEU A 41 10.80 -8.20 2.14
N PHE A 42 9.93 -8.92 1.42
CA PHE A 42 10.29 -10.06 0.59
C PHE A 42 9.74 -9.87 -0.83
N PRO A 43 10.35 -8.97 -1.65
CA PRO A 43 9.93 -8.74 -3.02
C PRO A 43 10.04 -10.02 -3.85
N ASP A 44 9.04 -10.27 -4.69
CA ASP A 44 9.04 -11.41 -5.61
C ASP A 44 9.58 -10.95 -6.97
N ALA A 45 10.69 -11.55 -7.41
CA ALA A 45 11.31 -11.26 -8.69
C ALA A 45 10.37 -11.55 -9.90
N LEU A 46 9.35 -12.40 -9.71
CA LEU A 46 8.37 -12.74 -10.74
C LEU A 46 7.17 -11.77 -10.78
N GLN A 47 7.06 -10.84 -9.83
CA GLN A 47 6.00 -9.82 -9.79
C GLN A 47 6.62 -8.40 -9.74
N PRO A 48 7.03 -7.84 -10.91
CA PRO A 48 7.74 -6.56 -10.97
C PRO A 48 6.87 -5.35 -10.62
N TYR A 49 5.54 -5.51 -10.60
CA TYR A 49 4.62 -4.42 -10.30
C TYR A 49 4.33 -4.37 -8.80
N GLN A 50 4.85 -3.34 -8.14
CA GLN A 50 4.44 -2.93 -6.80
C GLN A 50 3.65 -1.64 -6.91
N ASP A 51 2.54 -1.52 -6.17
CA ASP A 51 1.74 -0.29 -6.13
C ASP A 51 2.63 0.86 -5.59
N PRO A 52 2.98 1.85 -6.43
CA PRO A 52 3.88 2.94 -6.04
C PRO A 52 3.30 3.81 -4.92
N TYR A 53 1.97 3.77 -4.72
CA TYR A 53 1.26 4.60 -3.74
C TYR A 53 0.70 3.84 -2.56
N SER A 54 1.03 2.55 -2.42
CA SER A 54 0.68 1.73 -1.25
C SER A 54 -0.80 1.83 -0.80
N THR A 55 -1.72 1.82 -1.76
CA THR A 55 -3.16 2.05 -1.54
C THR A 55 -3.76 1.06 -0.55
N SER A 56 -3.42 -0.23 -0.67
CA SER A 56 -3.83 -1.28 0.26
C SER A 56 -3.44 -0.96 1.71
N ILE A 57 -2.21 -0.45 1.91
CA ILE A 57 -1.72 -0.13 3.25
C ILE A 57 -2.48 1.09 3.80
N ARG A 58 -2.70 2.12 2.98
CA ARG A 58 -3.48 3.31 3.40
C ARG A 58 -4.89 2.94 3.85
N ILE A 59 -5.58 2.07 3.12
CA ILE A 59 -6.91 1.56 3.49
C ILE A 59 -6.86 0.76 4.78
N ALA A 60 -5.87 -0.13 4.94
CA ALA A 60 -5.71 -0.93 6.13
C ALA A 60 -5.42 -0.07 7.38
N LEU A 61 -4.53 0.93 7.26
CA LEU A 61 -4.22 1.87 8.34
C LEU A 61 -5.45 2.69 8.74
N ALA A 62 -6.20 3.24 7.77
CA ALA A 62 -7.42 3.99 8.04
C ALA A 62 -8.48 3.12 8.73
N ALA A 63 -8.67 1.89 8.26
CA ALA A 63 -9.58 0.93 8.87
C ALA A 63 -9.17 0.62 10.32
N LEU A 64 -7.89 0.35 10.59
CA LEU A 64 -7.43 0.06 11.95
C LEU A 64 -7.54 1.26 12.89
N LEU A 65 -7.27 2.48 12.42
CA LEU A 65 -7.40 3.70 13.23
C LEU A 65 -8.83 3.96 13.71
N VAL A 66 -9.84 3.51 12.96
CA VAL A 66 -11.26 3.76 13.28
C VAL A 66 -11.93 2.52 13.88
N ILE A 67 -11.83 1.37 13.19
CA ILE A 67 -12.60 0.17 13.50
C ILE A 67 -12.05 -0.55 14.73
N PHE A 68 -10.73 -0.59 14.93
CA PHE A 68 -10.16 -1.32 16.06
C PHE A 68 -10.45 -0.65 17.42
N PRO A 69 -10.30 0.69 17.58
CA PRO A 69 -10.78 1.37 18.79
C PRO A 69 -12.28 1.18 19.02
N LEU A 70 -13.09 1.19 17.96
CA LEU A 70 -14.52 0.92 18.05
C LEU A 70 -14.79 -0.51 18.55
N TYR A 71 -14.05 -1.53 18.07
CA TYR A 71 -14.14 -2.90 18.57
C TYR A 71 -13.83 -2.98 20.08
N LEU A 72 -12.73 -2.36 20.53
CA LEU A 72 -12.37 -2.33 21.95
C LEU A 72 -13.45 -1.65 22.79
N PHE A 73 -14.01 -0.55 22.29
CA PHE A 73 -15.08 0.18 22.95
C PHE A 73 -16.36 -0.66 23.09
N LEU A 74 -16.84 -1.26 22.00
CA LEU A 74 -18.04 -2.11 22.00
C LEU A 74 -17.86 -3.34 22.89
N THR A 75 -16.70 -3.99 22.82
CA THR A 75 -16.38 -5.14 23.67
C THR A 75 -16.31 -4.75 25.15
N ARG A 76 -15.76 -3.57 25.46
CA ARG A 76 -15.75 -3.03 26.83
C ARG A 76 -17.16 -2.77 27.35
N ILE A 77 -18.04 -2.20 26.53
CA ILE A 77 -19.46 -2.00 26.89
C ILE A 77 -20.12 -3.35 27.18
N ASN A 78 -19.97 -4.33 26.28
CA ASN A 78 -20.58 -5.66 26.46
C ASN A 78 -20.08 -6.34 27.74
N ASN A 79 -18.76 -6.32 28.00
CA ASN A 79 -18.19 -6.91 29.21
C ASN A 79 -18.64 -6.19 30.48
N GLN A 80 -18.79 -4.87 30.46
CA GLN A 80 -19.31 -4.10 31.60
C GLN A 80 -20.80 -4.38 31.85
N ASP A 81 -21.60 -4.49 30.80
CA ASP A 81 -23.03 -4.76 30.91
C ASP A 81 -23.31 -6.16 31.47
N ILE A 82 -22.54 -7.17 31.06
CA ILE A 82 -22.62 -8.53 31.64
C ILE A 82 -22.21 -8.53 33.12
N ARG A 83 -21.19 -7.76 33.52
CA ARG A 83 -20.80 -7.68 34.94
C ARG A 83 -21.85 -7.00 35.81
N ARG A 84 -22.59 -6.04 35.26
CA ARG A 84 -23.70 -5.37 35.95
C ARG A 84 -24.96 -6.25 35.98
N ASN A 85 -25.20 -7.01 34.93
CA ASN A 85 -26.36 -7.88 34.76
C ASN A 85 -25.89 -9.31 34.38
N PRO A 86 -25.50 -10.15 35.36
CA PRO A 86 -24.91 -11.48 35.12
C PRO A 86 -25.76 -12.39 34.23
N ASP A 87 -27.09 -12.27 34.30
CA ASP A 87 -28.04 -13.05 33.52
C ASP A 87 -27.87 -12.84 31.99
N LYS A 88 -27.36 -11.68 31.56
CA LYS A 88 -27.07 -11.39 30.14
C LYS A 88 -25.98 -12.29 29.55
N ARG A 89 -25.18 -12.94 30.39
CA ARG A 89 -24.21 -13.97 29.94
C ARG A 89 -24.87 -15.10 29.18
N SER A 90 -26.08 -15.47 29.57
CA SER A 90 -26.83 -16.58 28.98
C SER A 90 -27.57 -16.23 27.69
N LEU A 91 -27.45 -14.99 27.19
CA LEU A 91 -28.09 -14.55 25.95
C LEU A 91 -27.71 -15.50 24.79
N PRO A 92 -28.71 -16.13 24.13
CA PRO A 92 -28.46 -17.06 23.05
C PRO A 92 -27.65 -16.45 21.91
N LEU A 93 -27.95 -15.20 21.54
CA LEU A 93 -27.24 -14.47 20.48
C LEU A 93 -25.74 -14.39 20.73
N ARG A 94 -25.33 -14.01 21.96
CA ARG A 94 -23.91 -13.93 22.32
C ARG A 94 -23.23 -15.28 22.14
N LYS A 95 -23.80 -16.34 22.73
CA LYS A 95 -23.22 -17.69 22.64
C LYS A 95 -23.09 -18.13 21.19
N TRP A 96 -24.13 -17.94 20.39
CA TRP A 96 -24.12 -18.32 18.98
C TRP A 96 -23.05 -17.57 18.19
N LEU A 97 -22.93 -16.25 18.40
CA LEU A 97 -21.86 -15.46 17.76
C LEU A 97 -20.48 -15.93 18.17
N ILE A 98 -20.23 -16.22 19.45
CA ILE A 98 -18.92 -16.71 19.89
C ILE A 98 -18.61 -18.10 19.30
N TYR A 99 -19.58 -19.02 19.32
CA TYR A 99 -19.41 -20.34 18.69
C TYR A 99 -19.15 -20.21 17.18
N LEU A 100 -19.87 -19.31 16.50
CA LEU A 100 -19.64 -19.03 15.09
C LEU A 100 -18.23 -18.46 14.86
N THR A 101 -17.77 -17.52 15.67
CA THR A 101 -16.40 -16.97 15.60
C THR A 101 -15.35 -18.05 15.78
N LEU A 102 -15.50 -18.92 16.77
CA LEU A 102 -14.55 -20.01 17.03
C LEU A 102 -14.57 -21.06 15.91
N PHE A 103 -15.74 -21.34 15.34
CA PHE A 103 -15.88 -22.26 14.21
C PHE A 103 -15.19 -21.70 12.95
N ILE A 104 -15.45 -20.44 12.61
CA ILE A 104 -14.79 -19.76 11.49
C ILE A 104 -13.28 -19.72 11.72
N ALA A 105 -12.82 -19.32 12.90
CA ALA A 105 -11.40 -19.31 13.23
C ALA A 105 -10.74 -20.68 13.08
N GLY A 106 -11.40 -21.76 13.54
CA GLY A 106 -10.93 -23.13 13.34
C GLY A 106 -10.81 -23.52 11.87
N ILE A 107 -11.84 -23.22 11.06
CA ILE A 107 -11.79 -23.44 9.60
C ILE A 107 -10.64 -22.67 8.97
N THR A 108 -10.49 -21.38 9.31
CA THR A 108 -9.42 -20.54 8.76
C THR A 108 -8.04 -21.12 9.07
N ILE A 109 -7.79 -21.57 10.30
CA ILE A 109 -6.52 -22.21 10.68
C ILE A 109 -6.30 -23.49 9.84
N VAL A 110 -7.32 -24.33 9.68
CA VAL A 110 -7.20 -25.56 8.89
C VAL A 110 -6.88 -25.26 7.43
N VAL A 111 -7.61 -24.32 6.81
CA VAL A 111 -7.37 -23.90 5.42
C VAL A 111 -5.97 -23.31 5.25
N ASP A 112 -5.53 -22.48 6.20
CA ASP A 112 -4.20 -21.86 6.18
C ASP A 112 -3.08 -22.90 6.28
N LEU A 113 -3.23 -23.91 7.15
CA LEU A 113 -2.28 -25.03 7.26
C LEU A 113 -2.28 -25.94 6.02
N ILE A 114 -3.45 -26.22 5.44
CA ILE A 114 -3.54 -26.95 4.18
C ILE A 114 -2.80 -26.19 3.08
N THR A 115 -3.02 -24.88 3.00
CA THR A 115 -2.33 -24.01 2.03
C THR A 115 -0.83 -24.05 2.25
N LEU A 116 -0.35 -23.92 3.49
CA LEU A 116 1.07 -24.03 3.84
C LEU A 116 1.69 -25.33 3.35
N ILE A 117 1.05 -26.46 3.65
CA ILE A 117 1.53 -27.79 3.27
C ILE A 117 1.51 -27.95 1.75
N ASN A 118 0.47 -27.49 1.07
CA ASN A 118 0.37 -27.60 -0.39
C ASN A 118 1.52 -26.87 -1.10
N TYR A 119 1.81 -25.62 -0.70
CA TYR A 119 2.93 -24.87 -1.27
C TYR A 119 4.30 -25.46 -0.86
N PHE A 120 4.43 -25.98 0.36
CA PHE A 120 5.62 -26.70 0.79
C PHE A 120 5.89 -27.94 -0.06
N LEU A 121 4.87 -28.77 -0.31
CA LEU A 121 4.98 -29.97 -1.13
C LEU A 121 5.25 -29.66 -2.60
N GLY A 122 4.80 -28.50 -3.09
CA GLY A 122 5.11 -28.00 -4.43
C GLY A 122 6.55 -27.49 -4.60
N GLY A 123 7.30 -27.30 -3.51
CA GLY A 123 8.65 -26.72 -3.54
C GLY A 123 8.68 -25.19 -3.65
N ASP A 124 7.52 -24.53 -3.60
CA ASP A 124 7.35 -23.08 -3.81
C ASP A 124 7.28 -22.28 -2.49
N ILE A 125 7.85 -22.81 -1.40
CA ILE A 125 7.81 -22.14 -0.09
C ILE A 125 8.76 -20.93 -0.06
N THR A 126 8.18 -19.73 -0.09
CA THR A 126 8.93 -18.46 0.00
C THR A 126 8.85 -17.87 1.41
N ALA A 127 9.84 -17.07 1.81
CA ALA A 127 9.79 -16.33 3.09
C ALA A 127 8.55 -15.41 3.16
N ARG A 128 8.17 -14.80 2.03
CA ARG A 128 6.93 -14.05 1.83
C ARG A 128 5.71 -14.90 2.22
N PHE A 129 5.59 -16.09 1.66
CA PHE A 129 4.46 -16.98 1.93
C PHE A 129 4.42 -17.43 3.40
N VAL A 130 5.54 -17.89 3.96
CA VAL A 130 5.63 -18.34 5.36
C VAL A 130 5.23 -17.23 6.34
N SER A 131 5.71 -16.00 6.10
CA SER A 131 5.36 -14.86 6.95
C SER A 131 3.86 -14.54 6.92
N LYS A 132 3.19 -14.70 5.77
CA LYS A 132 1.73 -14.49 5.65
C LYS A 132 0.93 -15.54 6.42
N VAL A 133 1.29 -16.81 6.28
CA VAL A 133 0.67 -17.91 7.05
C VAL A 133 0.88 -17.68 8.55
N ALA A 134 2.09 -17.33 8.97
CA ALA A 134 2.38 -17.03 10.38
C ALA A 134 1.51 -15.89 10.93
N VAL A 135 1.31 -14.82 10.16
CA VAL A 135 0.42 -13.71 10.53
C VAL A 135 -1.02 -14.19 10.72
N VAL A 136 -1.55 -14.99 9.79
CA VAL A 136 -2.92 -15.54 9.90
C VAL A 136 -3.05 -16.41 11.15
N LEU A 137 -2.11 -17.33 11.39
CA LEU A 137 -2.12 -18.17 12.59
C LEU A 137 -2.06 -17.36 13.89
N VAL A 138 -1.22 -16.32 13.97
CA VAL A 138 -1.10 -15.47 15.16
C VAL A 138 -2.39 -14.68 15.41
N VAL A 139 -2.96 -14.06 14.37
CA VAL A 139 -4.17 -13.25 14.50
C VAL A 139 -5.38 -14.12 14.82
N ILE A 140 -5.62 -15.17 14.03
CA ILE A 140 -6.76 -16.06 14.20
C ILE A 140 -6.63 -16.89 15.48
N GLY A 141 -5.42 -17.36 15.82
CA GLY A 141 -5.14 -18.03 17.08
C GLY A 141 -5.36 -17.13 18.29
N GLY A 142 -4.97 -15.85 18.21
CA GLY A 142 -5.24 -14.86 19.23
C GLY A 142 -6.74 -14.60 19.44
N ILE A 143 -7.50 -14.45 18.34
CA ILE A 143 -8.97 -14.31 18.37
C ILE A 143 -9.61 -15.56 18.97
N PHE A 144 -9.20 -16.74 18.50
CA PHE A 144 -9.68 -18.03 19.01
C PHE A 144 -9.44 -18.14 20.52
N ALA A 145 -8.21 -17.88 20.98
CA ALA A 145 -7.88 -17.91 22.39
C ALA A 145 -8.74 -16.93 23.19
N TYR A 146 -8.86 -15.67 22.75
CA TYR A 146 -9.64 -14.65 23.43
C TYR A 146 -11.11 -15.08 23.61
N TYR A 147 -11.76 -15.56 22.55
CA TYR A 147 -13.16 -15.97 22.59
C TYR A 147 -13.38 -17.32 23.28
N PHE A 148 -12.39 -18.21 23.26
CA PHE A 148 -12.43 -19.44 24.03
C PHE A 148 -12.38 -19.18 25.54
N TYR A 149 -11.53 -18.25 25.99
CA TYR A 149 -11.53 -17.78 27.37
C TYR A 149 -12.83 -17.01 27.72
N ASP A 150 -13.42 -16.30 26.75
CA ASP A 150 -14.71 -15.63 26.93
C ASP A 150 -15.87 -16.61 27.14
N LEU A 151 -15.90 -17.73 26.39
CA LEU A 151 -16.88 -18.81 26.61
C LEU A 151 -16.79 -19.39 28.02
N ARG A 152 -15.56 -19.56 28.53
CA ARG A 152 -15.31 -20.00 29.91
C ARG A 152 -15.66 -18.94 30.96
N GLY A 153 -16.00 -17.71 30.54
CA GLY A 153 -16.33 -16.58 31.42
C GLY A 153 -15.13 -16.05 32.18
N ALA A 154 -13.92 -16.14 31.62
CA ALA A 154 -12.72 -15.62 32.25
C ALA A 154 -12.75 -14.08 32.36
N TRP A 155 -13.27 -13.41 31.33
CA TRP A 155 -13.33 -11.94 31.26
C TRP A 155 -14.37 -11.32 32.19
N GLU A 156 -15.41 -12.08 32.54
CA GLU A 156 -16.43 -11.64 33.50
C GLU A 156 -15.89 -11.69 34.92
N ARG A 157 -15.16 -12.76 35.26
CA ARG A 157 -14.56 -12.97 36.58
C ARG A 157 -13.40 -12.02 36.83
N ASN A 158 -12.56 -11.78 35.82
CA ASN A 158 -11.32 -11.01 35.98
C ASN A 158 -11.29 -9.79 35.07
N ALA A 159 -11.76 -8.66 35.60
CA ALA A 159 -11.78 -7.37 34.92
C ALA A 159 -10.41 -6.94 34.39
N ARG A 160 -9.39 -7.11 35.24
CA ARG A 160 -8.03 -6.69 34.95
C ARG A 160 -7.43 -7.47 33.77
N GLN A 161 -7.69 -8.78 33.69
CA GLN A 161 -7.18 -9.61 32.60
C GLN A 161 -7.81 -9.20 31.26
N SER A 162 -9.13 -9.00 31.21
CA SER A 162 -9.81 -8.53 29.99
C SER A 162 -9.25 -7.19 29.49
N VAL A 163 -8.99 -6.24 30.39
CA VAL A 163 -8.40 -4.94 30.04
C VAL A 163 -6.95 -5.08 29.59
N MET A 164 -6.17 -5.95 30.23
CA MET A 164 -4.77 -6.23 29.86
C MET A 164 -4.65 -6.79 28.44
N PHE A 165 -5.50 -7.74 28.06
CA PHE A 165 -5.55 -8.25 26.69
C PHE A 165 -5.89 -7.16 25.67
N GLY A 166 -6.82 -6.27 26.02
CA GLY A 166 -7.14 -5.10 25.19
C GLY A 166 -5.94 -4.15 25.00
N TRP A 167 -5.15 -3.89 26.05
CA TRP A 167 -3.93 -3.08 25.96
C TRP A 167 -2.83 -3.75 25.15
N ILE A 168 -2.63 -5.07 25.30
CA ILE A 168 -1.65 -5.82 24.50
C ILE A 168 -2.02 -5.76 23.02
N ALA A 169 -3.28 -6.05 22.68
CA ALA A 169 -3.77 -5.94 21.31
C ALA A 169 -3.65 -4.49 20.78
N GLY A 170 -3.97 -3.50 21.62
CA GLY A 170 -3.83 -2.09 21.26
C GLY A 170 -2.39 -1.66 21.00
N ALA A 171 -1.43 -2.11 21.82
CA ALA A 171 -0.02 -1.85 21.61
C ALA A 171 0.50 -2.51 20.32
N LEU A 172 0.05 -3.74 20.03
CA LEU A 172 0.41 -4.46 18.81
C LEU A 172 -0.14 -3.78 17.55
N VAL A 173 -1.40 -3.34 17.57
CA VAL A 173 -2.02 -2.58 16.46
C VAL A 173 -1.34 -1.23 16.30
N LEU A 174 -1.12 -0.49 17.38
CA LEU A 174 -0.44 0.80 17.33
C LEU A 174 0.99 0.67 16.80
N GLY A 175 1.75 -0.32 17.27
CA GLY A 175 3.10 -0.61 16.77
C GLY A 175 3.10 -0.94 15.28
N SER A 176 2.11 -1.71 14.81
CA SER A 176 1.96 -2.01 13.38
C SER A 176 1.64 -0.74 12.57
N ILE A 177 0.73 0.12 13.06
CA ILE A 177 0.41 1.40 12.41
C ILE A 177 1.66 2.29 12.29
N VAL A 178 2.42 2.42 13.37
CA VAL A 178 3.66 3.20 13.39
C VAL A 178 4.68 2.63 12.41
N ALA A 179 4.86 1.31 12.36
CA ALA A 179 5.73 0.65 11.38
C ALA A 179 5.32 0.98 9.93
N GLY A 180 4.02 1.08 9.64
CA GLY A 180 3.53 1.44 8.31
C GLY A 180 3.98 2.80 7.83
N PHE A 181 4.03 3.79 8.72
CA PHE A 181 4.55 5.12 8.38
C PHE A 181 6.05 5.12 8.11
N PHE A 182 6.81 4.20 8.72
CA PHE A 182 8.24 4.04 8.40
C PHE A 182 8.47 3.34 7.06
N ILE A 183 7.62 2.37 6.68
CA ILE A 183 7.78 1.60 5.44
C ILE A 183 7.38 2.43 4.19
N ILE A 184 6.29 3.21 4.29
CA ILE A 184 5.71 3.94 3.14
C ILE A 184 6.11 5.41 3.12
N GLY A 185 6.50 5.95 4.27
CA GLY A 185 6.61 7.38 4.48
C GLY A 185 5.30 8.02 4.94
N SER A 186 5.41 9.30 5.32
CA SER A 186 4.29 10.10 5.82
C SER A 186 3.34 10.55 4.69
N PRO A 187 2.12 11.02 5.02
CA PRO A 187 1.21 11.60 4.03
C PRO A 187 1.83 12.73 3.20
N THR A 188 2.70 13.55 3.80
CA THR A 188 3.46 14.59 3.10
C THR A 188 4.44 13.96 2.13
N SER A 189 5.23 12.98 2.56
CA SER A 189 6.15 12.26 1.66
C SER A 189 5.45 11.62 0.46
N GLN A 190 4.24 11.11 0.66
CA GLN A 190 3.42 10.53 -0.41
C GLN A 190 2.82 11.58 -1.35
N ARG A 191 2.70 12.83 -0.90
CA ARG A 191 2.28 13.97 -1.74
C ARG A 191 3.46 14.49 -2.56
N ASP A 192 4.62 14.64 -1.92
CA ASP A 192 5.89 15.01 -2.56
C ASP A 192 6.18 14.08 -3.76
N LEU A 193 6.09 12.76 -3.57
CA LEU A 193 6.30 11.78 -4.64
C LEU A 193 5.32 11.91 -5.80
N ARG A 194 4.05 12.28 -5.54
CA ARG A 194 3.06 12.51 -6.61
C ARG A 194 3.38 13.76 -7.41
N PHE A 195 3.84 14.81 -6.75
CA PHE A 195 4.32 16.00 -7.46
C PHE A 195 5.53 15.64 -8.32
N ASP A 196 6.51 14.92 -7.77
CA ASP A 196 7.70 14.49 -8.51
C ASP A 196 7.33 13.64 -9.73
N GLN A 197 6.39 12.70 -9.61
CA GLN A 197 5.91 11.91 -10.74
C GLN A 197 5.18 12.73 -11.80
N GLN A 198 4.41 13.75 -11.39
CA GLN A 198 3.81 14.68 -12.33
C GLN A 198 4.89 15.49 -13.05
N LYS A 199 5.94 15.93 -12.33
CA LYS A 199 7.10 16.63 -12.94
C LYS A 199 7.80 15.74 -13.96
N VAL A 200 8.04 14.46 -13.63
CA VAL A 200 8.59 13.48 -14.58
C VAL A 200 7.70 13.35 -15.83
N TYR A 201 6.39 13.23 -15.65
CA TYR A 201 5.44 13.14 -16.77
C TYR A 201 5.47 14.39 -17.65
N ASP A 202 5.52 15.58 -17.05
CA ASP A 202 5.59 16.85 -17.75
C ASP A 202 6.89 16.97 -18.58
N LEU A 203 8.03 16.59 -17.99
CA LEU A 203 9.32 16.59 -18.67
C LEU A 203 9.36 15.56 -19.80
N GLN A 204 8.79 14.36 -19.59
CA GLN A 204 8.64 13.33 -20.63
C GLN A 204 7.82 13.82 -21.81
N ASN A 205 6.66 14.44 -21.53
CA ASN A 205 5.82 15.01 -22.58
C ASN A 205 6.54 16.14 -23.32
N THR A 206 7.22 17.02 -22.59
CA THR A 206 8.00 18.12 -23.17
C THR A 206 9.12 17.60 -24.07
N GLN A 207 9.83 16.54 -23.64
CA GLN A 207 10.82 15.84 -24.45
C GLN A 207 10.23 15.38 -25.79
N TRP A 208 9.06 14.73 -25.77
CA TRP A 208 8.41 14.26 -26.99
C TRP A 208 7.99 15.40 -27.92
N GLN A 209 7.57 16.54 -27.37
CA GLN A 209 7.28 17.72 -28.18
C GLN A 209 8.54 18.33 -28.81
N ILE A 210 9.67 18.33 -28.10
CA ILE A 210 10.96 18.76 -28.66
C ILE A 210 11.38 17.85 -29.82
N VAL A 211 11.24 16.52 -29.65
CA VAL A 211 11.55 15.55 -30.71
C VAL A 211 10.66 15.79 -31.93
N SER A 212 9.34 15.93 -31.73
CA SER A 212 8.39 16.22 -32.81
C SER A 212 8.69 17.54 -33.53
N TYR A 213 9.01 18.59 -32.77
CA TYR A 213 9.40 19.90 -33.31
C TYR A 213 10.63 19.76 -34.22
N TRP A 214 11.66 19.04 -33.76
CA TRP A 214 12.86 18.79 -34.54
C TRP A 214 12.56 17.94 -35.79
N GLN A 215 11.73 16.90 -35.70
CA GLN A 215 11.37 16.09 -36.88
C GLN A 215 10.66 16.91 -37.97
N GLN A 216 9.93 17.97 -37.60
CA GLN A 216 9.21 18.83 -38.55
C GLN A 216 10.09 19.96 -39.11
N LYS A 217 10.92 20.57 -38.27
CA LYS A 217 11.66 21.80 -38.60
C LYS A 217 13.16 21.59 -38.76
N GLU A 218 13.64 20.38 -38.51
CA GLU A 218 15.06 19.97 -38.57
C GLU A 218 15.99 20.84 -37.71
N THR A 219 15.43 21.52 -36.72
CA THR A 219 16.12 22.41 -35.79
C THR A 219 15.52 22.27 -34.39
N LEU A 220 16.34 22.33 -33.35
CA LEU A 220 15.85 22.34 -31.97
C LEU A 220 15.17 23.69 -31.65
N PRO A 221 14.13 23.71 -30.80
CA PRO A 221 13.52 24.96 -30.36
C PRO A 221 14.54 25.81 -29.59
N GLN A 222 14.49 27.13 -29.74
CA GLN A 222 15.42 28.01 -29.00
C GLN A 222 14.97 28.19 -27.54
N ARG A 223 13.67 28.05 -27.30
CA ARG A 223 13.03 28.17 -25.98
C ARG A 223 11.78 27.30 -25.95
N LEU A 224 11.36 26.86 -24.76
CA LEU A 224 10.20 25.98 -24.61
C LEU A 224 8.90 26.60 -25.15
N SER A 225 8.75 27.93 -25.08
CA SER A 225 7.56 28.61 -25.64
C SER A 225 7.37 28.39 -27.13
N ASP A 226 8.42 28.05 -27.88
CA ASP A 226 8.33 27.76 -29.31
C ASP A 226 7.61 26.43 -29.60
N LEU A 227 7.41 25.59 -28.57
CA LEU A 227 6.65 24.35 -28.64
C LEU A 227 5.13 24.59 -28.54
N GLN A 228 4.69 25.77 -28.10
CA GLN A 228 3.26 26.06 -27.95
C GLN A 228 2.56 26.01 -29.30
N ASP A 229 1.49 25.23 -29.37
CA ASP A 229 0.72 25.06 -30.60
C ASP A 229 -0.79 25.09 -30.28
N PRO A 230 -1.50 26.18 -30.66
CA PRO A 230 -2.93 26.30 -30.47
C PRO A 230 -3.76 25.23 -31.21
N ILE A 231 -3.22 24.61 -32.27
CA ILE A 231 -3.93 23.62 -33.08
C ILE A 231 -3.92 22.26 -32.40
N SER A 232 -2.75 21.78 -31.95
CA SER A 232 -2.67 20.56 -31.15
C SER A 232 -3.13 20.76 -29.69
N GLY A 233 -3.22 22.01 -29.24
CA GLY A 233 -3.57 22.37 -27.87
C GLY A 233 -2.44 22.15 -26.88
N PHE A 234 -1.20 21.94 -27.35
CA PHE A 234 -0.06 21.78 -26.46
C PHE A 234 0.35 23.11 -25.84
N ILE A 235 0.33 23.13 -24.51
CA ILE A 235 0.85 24.21 -23.68
C ILE A 235 1.99 23.61 -22.86
N VAL A 236 3.12 24.32 -22.82
CA VAL A 236 4.29 23.89 -22.05
C VAL A 236 3.87 23.76 -20.58
N PRO A 237 3.98 22.57 -19.97
CA PRO A 237 3.65 22.39 -18.57
C PRO A 237 4.60 23.18 -17.68
N ARG A 238 4.12 23.56 -16.51
CA ARG A 238 4.88 24.24 -15.46
C ARG A 238 4.92 23.33 -14.25
N ASP A 239 5.90 23.54 -13.37
CA ASP A 239 5.99 22.79 -12.13
C ASP A 239 4.65 22.91 -11.37
N PRO A 240 3.92 21.80 -11.12
CA PRO A 240 2.59 21.81 -10.51
C PRO A 240 2.60 22.25 -9.03
N GLU A 241 3.78 22.27 -8.40
CA GLU A 241 3.97 22.66 -7.00
C GLU A 241 4.35 24.14 -6.86
N THR A 242 5.30 24.62 -7.68
CA THR A 242 5.81 26.01 -7.59
C THR A 242 5.21 26.96 -8.61
N GLY A 243 4.69 26.45 -9.73
CA GLY A 243 4.23 27.23 -10.87
C GLY A 243 5.35 27.78 -11.76
N GLU A 244 6.60 27.41 -11.50
CA GLU A 244 7.77 27.83 -12.26
C GLU A 244 7.89 27.05 -13.59
N GLU A 245 8.56 27.65 -14.57
CA GLU A 245 8.82 26.98 -15.85
C GLU A 245 9.99 26.01 -15.73
N TYR A 246 9.89 24.85 -16.36
CA TYR A 246 11.02 23.91 -16.43
C TYR A 246 12.21 24.52 -17.19
N VAL A 247 13.42 24.19 -16.76
CA VAL A 247 14.64 24.70 -17.39
C VAL A 247 14.97 23.87 -18.62
N TYR A 248 15.22 24.56 -19.73
CA TYR A 248 15.62 23.95 -20.99
C TYR A 248 16.85 24.64 -21.54
N SER A 249 17.83 23.86 -22.01
CA SER A 249 19.00 24.39 -22.70
C SER A 249 19.43 23.46 -23.83
N VAL A 250 19.74 24.02 -24.99
CA VAL A 250 20.39 23.29 -26.10
C VAL A 250 21.87 23.11 -25.75
N THR A 251 22.34 21.86 -25.75
CA THR A 251 23.73 21.49 -25.39
C THR A 251 24.54 21.03 -26.59
N GLY A 252 23.90 20.78 -27.73
CA GLY A 252 24.55 20.40 -28.99
C GLY A 252 23.58 20.50 -30.18
N VAL A 253 23.99 20.02 -31.36
CA VAL A 253 23.17 20.10 -32.59
C VAL A 253 21.87 19.28 -32.46
N LEU A 254 21.94 18.12 -31.82
CA LEU A 254 20.82 17.21 -31.56
C LEU A 254 20.63 16.94 -30.06
N SER A 255 21.34 17.68 -29.22
CA SER A 255 21.40 17.45 -27.78
C SER A 255 20.80 18.62 -27.02
N PHE A 256 20.00 18.29 -26.02
CA PHE A 256 19.37 19.25 -25.14
C PHE A 256 19.29 18.71 -23.72
N LYS A 257 19.01 19.62 -22.79
CA LYS A 257 18.89 19.32 -21.37
C LYS A 257 17.55 19.85 -20.86
N LEU A 258 16.89 19.04 -20.05
CA LEU A 258 15.66 19.37 -19.34
C LEU A 258 15.89 19.22 -17.84
N CYS A 259 15.58 20.25 -17.05
CA CYS A 259 15.75 20.18 -15.60
C CYS A 259 14.45 20.51 -14.86
N GLY A 260 14.33 19.92 -13.68
CA GLY A 260 13.29 20.22 -12.71
C GLY A 260 13.82 20.01 -11.28
N THR A 261 13.08 20.56 -10.32
CA THR A 261 13.39 20.42 -8.89
C THR A 261 12.49 19.35 -8.28
N PHE A 262 13.09 18.32 -7.71
CA PHE A 262 12.38 17.18 -7.13
C PHE A 262 12.44 17.18 -5.62
N ASN A 263 11.38 16.73 -4.96
CA ASN A 263 11.28 16.71 -3.51
C ASN A 263 12.00 15.51 -2.90
N ARG A 264 11.96 14.36 -3.58
CA ARG A 264 12.46 13.08 -3.08
C ARG A 264 13.27 12.36 -4.15
N PRO A 265 14.19 11.47 -3.74
CA PRO A 265 14.76 10.53 -4.67
C PRO A 265 13.70 9.56 -5.19
N THR A 266 13.84 9.12 -6.44
CA THR A 266 12.97 8.09 -7.02
C THR A 266 13.02 6.83 -6.15
N PRO A 267 11.88 6.35 -5.62
CA PRO A 267 11.84 5.16 -4.79
C PRO A 267 12.36 3.92 -5.54
N GLU A 268 13.01 3.01 -4.83
CA GLU A 268 13.66 1.83 -5.44
C GLU A 268 12.66 0.96 -6.22
N ASN A 269 11.43 0.83 -5.73
CA ASN A 269 10.35 0.14 -6.44
C ASN A 269 9.84 0.88 -7.69
N MET A 270 10.22 2.15 -7.89
CA MET A 270 9.91 2.98 -9.06
C MET A 270 11.13 3.25 -9.96
N ARG A 271 12.35 2.90 -9.51
CA ARG A 271 13.61 3.07 -10.25
C ARG A 271 13.70 2.06 -11.39
N GLY A 272 12.82 2.23 -12.39
CA GLY A 272 12.77 1.42 -13.60
C GLY A 272 12.52 -0.06 -13.34
N GLN A 273 11.59 -0.63 -14.10
CA GLN A 273 11.48 -2.08 -14.33
C GLN A 273 12.68 -2.59 -15.17
N ILE A 274 13.90 -2.15 -14.86
CA ILE A 274 15.12 -2.63 -15.49
C ILE A 274 15.49 -3.93 -14.78
N LEU A 275 14.89 -5.01 -15.29
CA LEU A 275 15.60 -6.23 -15.64
C LEU A 275 16.91 -6.43 -14.85
N THR A 276 16.84 -7.18 -13.76
CA THR A 276 17.95 -8.02 -13.27
C THR A 276 18.36 -9.12 -14.28
N LYS A 277 17.94 -9.02 -15.55
CA LYS A 277 18.51 -9.84 -16.61
C LYS A 277 19.85 -9.24 -17.02
N PRO A 278 20.95 -10.00 -16.99
CA PRO A 278 22.18 -9.59 -17.66
C PRO A 278 21.84 -9.35 -19.14
N MET A 279 22.05 -8.11 -19.62
CA MET A 279 22.00 -7.84 -21.04
C MET A 279 23.18 -8.59 -21.69
N PRO A 280 22.99 -9.25 -22.85
CA PRO A 280 24.12 -9.71 -23.65
C PRO A 280 25.02 -8.49 -23.94
N ALA A 281 26.34 -8.67 -23.79
CA ALA A 281 27.31 -7.62 -24.07
C ALA A 281 27.04 -7.03 -25.47
N SER A 282 26.85 -5.71 -25.54
CA SER A 282 26.71 -5.03 -26.83
C SER A 282 27.96 -5.28 -27.67
N GLU A 283 27.78 -5.34 -29.01
CA GLU A 283 28.88 -5.52 -29.94
C GLU A 283 29.99 -4.47 -29.70
N PRO A 284 31.28 -4.83 -29.89
CA PRO A 284 32.38 -3.89 -29.75
C PRO A 284 32.18 -2.67 -30.66
N GLY A 285 31.90 -1.51 -30.05
CA GLY A 285 31.65 -0.24 -30.77
C GLY A 285 30.26 0.34 -30.61
N VAL A 286 29.30 -0.42 -30.05
CA VAL A 286 27.97 0.11 -29.70
C VAL A 286 27.99 0.53 -28.23
N ALA A 287 27.96 1.86 -27.99
CA ALA A 287 27.81 2.40 -26.65
C ALA A 287 26.58 1.76 -25.98
N PRO A 288 26.70 1.28 -24.72
CA PRO A 288 25.56 0.71 -24.01
C PRO A 288 24.40 1.69 -24.07
N TYR A 289 23.23 1.23 -24.53
CA TYR A 289 22.02 2.03 -24.49
C TYR A 289 21.65 2.22 -23.03
N VAL A 290 22.11 3.33 -22.44
CA VAL A 290 21.59 3.81 -21.17
C VAL A 290 20.22 4.36 -21.50
N GLU A 291 19.20 3.49 -21.38
CA GLU A 291 17.83 3.95 -21.28
C GLU A 291 17.80 4.79 -20.00
N ASP A 292 18.06 6.09 -20.17
CA ASP A 292 18.32 7.05 -19.11
C ASP A 292 16.99 7.34 -18.43
N SER A 293 16.57 6.34 -17.66
CA SER A 293 15.32 6.30 -16.94
C SER A 293 15.20 7.60 -16.16
N TRP A 294 14.02 8.20 -16.13
CA TRP A 294 13.73 9.48 -15.47
C TRP A 294 13.85 9.41 -13.93
N GLN A 295 14.82 8.65 -13.45
CA GLN A 295 15.25 8.55 -12.07
C GLN A 295 15.96 9.85 -11.70
N HIS A 296 15.66 10.32 -10.50
CA HIS A 296 16.15 11.57 -9.98
C HIS A 296 16.47 11.41 -8.49
N GLU A 297 17.37 12.23 -7.99
CA GLU A 297 17.54 12.47 -6.56
C GLU A 297 16.69 13.66 -6.11
N ALA A 298 16.68 13.95 -4.80
CA ALA A 298 16.08 15.18 -4.31
C ALA A 298 16.91 16.40 -4.73
N GLY A 299 16.25 17.53 -4.97
CA GLY A 299 16.83 18.78 -5.44
C GLY A 299 16.79 18.94 -6.95
N ASP A 300 17.64 19.81 -7.46
CA ASP A 300 17.70 20.14 -8.89
C ASP A 300 18.35 18.99 -9.67
N GLN A 301 17.62 18.44 -10.63
CA GLN A 301 18.09 17.35 -11.48
C GLN A 301 17.87 17.70 -12.94
N CYS A 302 18.87 17.39 -13.75
CA CYS A 302 18.89 17.67 -15.17
C CYS A 302 19.09 16.38 -15.95
N PHE A 303 18.29 16.22 -17.00
CA PHE A 303 18.31 15.08 -17.90
C PHE A 303 18.88 15.51 -19.24
N ASP A 304 20.06 14.99 -19.57
CA ASP A 304 20.67 15.18 -20.88
C ASP A 304 20.03 14.22 -21.89
N ARG A 305 19.63 14.75 -23.05
CA ARG A 305 18.93 14.00 -24.11
C ARG A 305 19.58 14.31 -25.44
N THR A 306 19.76 13.26 -26.24
CA THR A 306 20.26 13.38 -27.61
C THR A 306 19.28 12.68 -28.54
N ILE A 307 18.81 13.40 -29.56
CA ILE A 307 17.93 12.85 -30.59
C ILE A 307 18.78 11.95 -31.49
N ASP A 308 18.36 10.70 -31.63
CA ASP A 308 18.89 9.74 -32.61
C ASP A 308 18.08 9.88 -33.92
N PRO A 309 18.68 10.45 -35.00
CA PRO A 309 17.98 10.65 -36.27
C PRO A 309 17.59 9.36 -36.98
N ASP A 310 18.29 8.26 -36.74
CA ASP A 310 18.00 6.98 -37.38
C ASP A 310 16.72 6.37 -36.76
N ARG A 311 16.56 6.55 -35.44
CA ARG A 311 15.36 6.13 -34.72
C ARG A 311 14.18 7.08 -34.91
N TYR A 312 14.45 8.38 -34.98
CA TYR A 312 13.46 9.44 -35.14
C TYR A 312 13.80 10.25 -36.39
N PRO A 313 13.46 9.79 -37.61
CA PRO A 313 13.80 10.53 -38.83
C PRO A 313 12.94 11.79 -38.99
N PRO A 314 13.43 12.84 -39.67
CA PRO A 314 12.62 13.99 -40.04
C PRO A 314 11.41 13.59 -40.90
N PHE A 315 10.29 14.31 -40.74
CA PHE A 315 9.14 14.12 -41.59
C PHE A 315 9.43 14.64 -43.00
N ARG A 316 9.03 13.87 -44.02
CA ARG A 316 9.17 14.32 -45.41
C ARG A 316 8.25 15.52 -45.64
N LYS A 317 8.84 16.64 -46.05
CA LYS A 317 8.10 17.79 -46.59
C LYS A 317 7.40 17.33 -47.87
N GLN A 318 6.07 17.35 -47.85
CA GLN A 318 5.25 17.12 -49.05
C GLN A 318 5.21 18.38 -49.90
#